data_AF-A0A9P7DM99-F1
#
_entry.id   AF-A0A9P7DM99-F1
#
_cell.length_a   1.000
_cell.length_b   1.000
_cell.length_c   1.000
_cell.angle_alpha   90.00
_cell.angle_beta   90.00
_cell.angle_gamma   90.00
#
_symmetry.space_group_name_H-M   'P 1'
#
loop_
_entity.id
_entity.type
_entity.pdbx_description
1 polymer ?
#
loop_
_entity_poly.entity_id
_entity_poly.type
_entity_poly.pdbx_seq_one_letter_code
_entity_poly.pdbx_strand_id
1 'polypeptide(L)'
;MPNSEQVAETGDVWVDEPDSQDSSSSEPVCVCVDRWRNAAPEVRKRMFAVFQKSGIFVSVCRHGILLMICDMVRSGELMKYPLATIHRLMEVYQRPFIYGYDIKCLFEKIVSRSSLSSTVHQLGIDGVVNGFHVHAHNRSIVVSLHHLCQVQHHCKYKVGAGKEDFETCERMFSESNVVAPEICNASEFHRHQVLDEHFRFSNLDKYASLSTLFYID
;
A
#
# COMPACT_ATOMS: atom_id res chain seq x y z
N MET A 1 -4.79 -59.25 5.07
CA MET A 1 -5.18 -59.47 3.66
C MET A 1 -6.52 -60.18 3.65
N PRO A 2 -7.53 -59.76 2.88
CA PRO A 2 -7.80 -58.47 2.20
C PRO A 2 -9.16 -57.90 2.70
N ASN A 3 -9.77 -56.79 2.27
CA ASN A 3 -9.45 -55.71 1.34
C ASN A 3 -10.14 -54.45 1.89
N SER A 4 -9.48 -53.31 1.82
CA SER A 4 -10.00 -51.99 2.18
C SER A 4 -10.79 -51.40 1.01
N GLU A 5 -12.10 -51.17 1.17
CA GLU A 5 -12.85 -50.27 0.29
C GLU A 5 -13.00 -48.91 0.98
N GLN A 6 -12.42 -47.90 0.35
CA GLN A 6 -12.34 -46.52 0.82
C GLN A 6 -13.69 -45.83 0.65
N VAL A 7 -14.13 -45.15 1.71
CA VAL A 7 -15.23 -44.19 1.69
C VAL A 7 -14.69 -42.83 1.21
N ALA A 8 -15.31 -42.36 0.13
CA ALA A 8 -15.57 -40.99 -0.32
C ALA A 8 -14.59 -39.84 0.02
N GLU A 9 -14.09 -39.17 -1.02
CA GLU A 9 -14.00 -37.70 -1.07
C GLU A 9 -14.28 -37.24 -2.52
N THR A 10 -15.52 -36.84 -2.82
CA THR A 10 -15.79 -35.95 -3.95
C THR A 10 -15.32 -34.57 -3.54
N GLY A 11 -14.06 -34.26 -3.87
CA GLY A 11 -13.51 -32.92 -3.74
C GLY A 11 -14.21 -31.99 -4.73
N ASP A 12 -15.05 -31.09 -4.21
CA ASP A 12 -15.58 -29.96 -4.95
C ASP A 12 -14.41 -29.09 -5.44
N VAL A 13 -14.09 -29.24 -6.72
CA VAL A 13 -13.19 -28.34 -7.44
C VAL A 13 -13.95 -27.03 -7.60
N TRP A 14 -13.69 -26.08 -6.70
CA TRP A 14 -14.07 -24.69 -6.88
C TRP A 14 -13.29 -24.15 -8.08
N VAL A 15 -13.95 -24.17 -9.24
CA VAL A 15 -13.50 -23.44 -10.43
C VAL A 15 -13.76 -21.97 -10.15
N ASP A 16 -12.69 -21.21 -9.97
CA ASP A 16 -12.78 -19.74 -9.93
C ASP A 16 -13.35 -19.27 -11.28
N GLU A 17 -14.61 -18.81 -11.28
CA GLU A 17 -15.12 -18.03 -12.39
C GLU A 17 -14.28 -16.75 -12.51
N PRO A 18 -13.83 -16.39 -13.73
CA PRO A 18 -13.11 -15.14 -13.92
C PRO A 18 -14.03 -13.97 -13.53
N ASP A 19 -13.49 -13.06 -12.73
CA ASP A 19 -14.12 -11.78 -12.37
C ASP A 19 -14.87 -11.21 -13.60
N SER A 20 -16.17 -11.01 -13.41
CA SER A 20 -17.11 -10.50 -14.40
C SER A 20 -16.49 -9.38 -15.24
N GLN A 21 -16.43 -9.62 -16.55
CA GLN A 21 -16.10 -8.59 -17.54
C GLN A 21 -17.14 -7.48 -17.47
N ASP A 22 -16.80 -6.38 -16.81
CA ASP A 22 -17.50 -5.12 -16.98
C ASP A 22 -17.33 -4.66 -18.44
N SER A 23 -18.40 -4.83 -19.21
CA SER A 23 -18.53 -4.32 -20.57
C SER A 23 -19.24 -2.97 -20.54
N SER A 24 -18.48 -1.88 -20.58
CA SER A 24 -18.72 -0.69 -21.43
C SER A 24 -17.80 0.49 -21.08
N SER A 25 -17.23 1.08 -22.13
CA SER A 25 -16.21 2.16 -22.16
C SER A 25 -14.78 1.72 -21.83
N SER A 26 -14.11 1.16 -22.83
CA SER A 26 -12.67 0.88 -22.84
C SER A 26 -11.86 2.18 -22.87
N GLU A 27 -11.77 2.86 -21.74
CA GLU A 27 -10.66 3.79 -21.53
C GLU A 27 -9.37 2.98 -21.34
N PRO A 28 -8.25 3.39 -21.94
CA PRO A 28 -7.01 2.64 -21.80
C PRO A 28 -6.57 2.63 -20.33
N VAL A 29 -6.50 1.42 -19.78
CA VAL A 29 -5.78 1.11 -18.54
C VAL A 29 -4.37 1.72 -18.68
N CYS A 30 -3.86 2.36 -17.63
CA CYS A 30 -2.53 2.94 -17.75
C CYS A 30 -1.50 1.81 -17.92
N VAL A 31 -0.61 1.90 -18.91
CA VAL A 31 0.38 0.85 -19.21
C VAL A 31 1.30 0.60 -18.00
N CYS A 32 1.36 1.51 -17.03
CA CYS A 32 2.10 1.29 -15.79
C CYS A 32 1.48 0.15 -14.97
N VAL A 33 0.15 0.02 -14.95
CA VAL A 33 -0.57 -1.04 -14.22
C VAL A 33 -0.39 -2.39 -14.92
N ASP A 34 -0.45 -2.42 -16.25
CA ASP A 34 -0.25 -3.67 -17.01
C ASP A 34 1.17 -4.25 -16.82
N ARG A 35 2.16 -3.36 -16.63
CA ARG A 35 3.55 -3.74 -16.34
C ARG A 35 3.80 -4.01 -14.87
N TRP A 36 2.97 -3.47 -13.98
CA TRP A 36 3.06 -3.69 -12.56
C TRP A 36 2.56 -5.10 -12.22
N ARG A 37 3.49 -6.04 -12.08
CA ARG A 37 3.21 -7.31 -11.41
C ARG A 37 3.73 -7.22 -9.99
N ASN A 38 2.86 -7.53 -9.02
CA ASN A 38 3.32 -7.76 -7.66
C ASN A 38 4.46 -8.79 -7.70
N ALA A 39 5.59 -8.52 -7.06
CA ALA A 39 6.74 -9.43 -7.01
C ALA A 39 6.46 -10.75 -6.27
N ALA A 40 5.20 -10.98 -5.89
CA ALA A 40 4.74 -12.19 -5.24
C ALA A 40 4.41 -13.26 -6.27
N PRO A 41 5.13 -14.42 -6.29
CA PRO A 41 4.69 -15.56 -7.09
C PRO A 41 3.25 -15.89 -6.71
N GLU A 42 2.44 -16.31 -7.69
CA GLU A 42 1.02 -16.67 -7.55
C GLU A 42 0.74 -17.59 -6.34
N VAL A 43 1.73 -18.38 -5.93
CA VAL A 43 1.74 -19.20 -4.70
C VAL A 43 1.46 -18.40 -3.42
N ARG A 44 1.92 -17.14 -3.31
CA ARG A 44 1.64 -16.26 -2.17
C ARG A 44 0.19 -15.76 -2.14
N LYS A 45 -0.54 -15.75 -3.26
CA LYS A 45 -1.98 -15.40 -3.24
C LYS A 45 -2.79 -16.43 -2.48
N ARG A 46 -2.37 -17.72 -2.49
CA ARG A 46 -2.98 -18.77 -1.66
C ARG A 46 -2.77 -18.54 -0.17
N MET A 47 -1.69 -17.87 0.25
CA MET A 47 -1.47 -17.54 1.67
C MET A 47 -2.54 -16.58 2.21
N PHE A 48 -3.08 -15.68 1.39
CA PHE A 48 -4.17 -14.78 1.80
C PHE A 48 -5.49 -15.50 2.08
N ALA A 49 -5.68 -16.70 1.50
CA ALA A 49 -6.84 -17.53 1.79
C ALA A 49 -6.71 -18.28 3.13
N VAL A 50 -5.47 -18.50 3.61
CA VAL A 50 -5.19 -19.25 4.86
C VAL A 50 -5.30 -18.34 6.09
N PHE A 51 -4.87 -17.08 5.99
CA PHE A 51 -4.87 -16.15 7.12
C PHE A 51 -6.05 -15.16 7.07
N GLN A 52 -6.74 -14.98 8.21
CA GLN A 52 -7.77 -13.96 8.33
C GLN A 52 -7.18 -12.54 8.15
N LYS A 53 -5.97 -12.32 8.66
CA LYS A 53 -5.20 -11.08 8.50
C LYS A 53 -4.01 -11.39 7.60
N SER A 54 -4.04 -10.86 6.39
CA SER A 54 -3.05 -11.10 5.34
C SER A 54 -1.82 -10.20 5.45
N GLY A 55 -1.91 -9.12 6.23
CA GLY A 55 -0.84 -8.16 6.44
C GLY A 55 -1.34 -6.89 7.12
N ILE A 56 -0.52 -5.84 7.07
CA ILE A 56 -0.86 -4.51 7.55
C ILE A 56 -0.70 -3.50 6.41
N PHE A 57 -1.54 -2.47 6.41
CA PHE A 57 -1.38 -1.29 5.58
C PHE A 57 -1.11 -0.10 6.50
N VAL A 58 -0.05 0.65 6.20
CA VAL A 58 0.42 1.74 7.05
C VAL A 58 0.56 3.04 6.29
N SER A 59 0.51 4.16 7.01
CA SER A 59 1.09 5.41 6.55
C SER A 59 2.09 5.92 7.57
N VAL A 60 3.18 6.49 7.08
CA VAL A 60 4.32 6.93 7.87
C VAL A 60 4.68 8.33 7.42
N CYS A 61 5.05 9.20 8.35
CA CYS A 61 5.57 10.51 7.98
C CYS A 61 7.05 10.43 7.54
N ARG A 62 7.56 11.51 6.95
CA ARG A 62 8.98 11.65 6.57
C ARG A 62 10.00 11.45 7.70
N HIS A 63 9.56 11.44 8.95
CA HIS A 63 10.41 11.20 10.12
C HIS A 63 10.46 9.72 10.54
N GLY A 64 9.78 8.83 9.81
CA GLY A 64 9.69 7.41 10.18
C GLY A 64 8.65 7.11 11.26
N ILE A 65 7.86 8.08 11.70
CA ILE A 65 6.81 7.90 12.71
C ILE A 65 5.55 7.37 12.03
N LEU A 66 5.03 6.25 12.54
CA LEU A 66 3.77 5.65 12.12
C LEU A 66 2.60 6.61 12.41
N LEU A 67 1.83 6.94 11.37
CA LEU A 67 0.67 7.81 11.45
C LEU A 67 -0.64 7.00 11.55
N MET A 68 -0.74 5.95 10.74
CA MET A 68 -1.90 5.07 10.68
C MET A 68 -1.44 3.64 10.40
N ILE A 69 -2.14 2.67 11.00
CA ILE A 69 -2.01 1.25 10.71
C ILE A 69 -3.41 0.64 10.62
N CYS A 70 -3.60 -0.27 9.68
CA CYS A 70 -4.80 -1.09 9.61
C CYS A 70 -4.47 -2.50 9.14
N ASP A 71 -5.24 -3.48 9.63
CA ASP A 71 -5.13 -4.84 9.14
C ASP A 71 -5.68 -4.97 7.71
N MET A 72 -4.95 -5.67 6.86
CA MET A 72 -5.53 -6.20 5.63
C MET A 72 -6.27 -7.50 5.95
N VAL A 73 -7.57 -7.53 5.69
CA VAL A 73 -8.45 -8.65 6.03
C VAL A 73 -8.75 -9.47 4.78
N ARG A 74 -8.28 -10.72 4.77
CA ARG A 74 -8.50 -11.72 3.71
C ARG A 74 -8.24 -11.20 2.28
N SER A 75 -7.32 -10.25 2.12
CA SER A 75 -7.04 -9.61 0.85
C SER A 75 -5.59 -9.16 0.75
N GLY A 76 -5.07 -8.94 -0.46
CA GLY A 76 -3.90 -8.08 -0.60
C GLY A 76 -4.24 -6.61 -0.32
N GLU A 77 -3.41 -5.74 -0.86
CA GLU A 77 -3.58 -4.29 -0.81
C GLU A 77 -4.68 -3.82 -1.77
N LEU A 78 -5.94 -3.94 -1.35
CA LEU A 78 -7.08 -3.39 -2.07
C LEU A 78 -7.15 -1.88 -1.91
N MET A 79 -7.70 -1.18 -2.91
CA MET A 79 -7.79 0.28 -2.94
C MET A 79 -8.60 0.91 -1.80
N LYS A 80 -9.39 0.12 -1.07
CA LYS A 80 -10.08 0.57 0.15
C LYS A 80 -9.11 1.05 1.24
N TYR A 81 -7.92 0.45 1.38
CA TYR A 81 -6.96 0.83 2.42
C TYR A 81 -6.29 2.19 2.15
N PRO A 82 -5.72 2.46 0.95
CA PRO A 82 -5.17 3.77 0.64
C PRO A 82 -6.26 4.85 0.60
N LEU A 83 -7.48 4.56 0.11
CA LEU A 83 -8.60 5.51 0.16
C LEU A 83 -8.98 5.89 1.60
N ALA A 84 -9.18 4.91 2.48
CA ALA A 84 -9.51 5.15 3.88
C ALA A 84 -8.39 5.92 4.60
N THR A 85 -7.13 5.61 4.28
CA THR A 85 -5.97 6.28 4.85
C THR A 85 -5.91 7.74 4.43
N ILE A 86 -6.04 8.03 3.13
CA ILE A 86 -6.04 9.42 2.64
C ILE A 86 -7.22 10.20 3.22
N HIS A 87 -8.42 9.61 3.26
CA HIS A 87 -9.58 10.23 3.89
C HIS A 87 -9.30 10.60 5.36
N ARG A 88 -8.68 9.69 6.13
CA ARG A 88 -8.34 9.96 7.53
C ARG A 88 -7.28 11.05 7.67
N LEU A 89 -6.25 11.05 6.82
CA LEU A 89 -5.22 12.09 6.82
C LEU A 89 -5.80 13.47 6.46
N MET A 90 -6.78 13.51 5.55
CA MET A 90 -7.52 14.74 5.20
C MET A 90 -8.26 15.31 6.41
N GLU A 91 -9.02 14.48 7.13
CA GLU A 91 -9.77 14.89 8.33
C GLU A 91 -8.87 15.45 9.42
N VAL A 92 -7.69 14.83 9.61
CA VAL A 92 -6.75 15.18 10.69
C VAL A 92 -5.94 16.43 10.34
N TYR A 93 -5.38 16.51 9.12
CA TYR A 93 -4.46 17.58 8.77
C TYR A 93 -5.13 18.85 8.27
N GLN A 94 -6.23 18.75 7.53
CA GLN A 94 -7.00 19.90 7.00
C GLN A 94 -6.14 20.97 6.31
N ARG A 95 -5.02 20.54 5.72
CA ARG A 95 -4.01 21.39 5.07
C ARG A 95 -3.36 20.58 3.93
N PRO A 96 -2.71 21.24 2.95
CA PRO A 96 -2.04 20.54 1.87
C PRO A 96 -0.91 19.63 2.40
N PHE A 97 -0.84 18.42 1.84
CA PHE A 97 0.26 17.48 2.06
C PHE A 97 0.51 16.65 0.81
N ILE A 98 1.69 16.03 0.75
CA ILE A 98 2.09 15.13 -0.31
C ILE A 98 2.22 13.71 0.26
N TYR A 99 1.59 12.74 -0.40
CA TYR A 99 1.73 11.33 -0.07
C TYR A 99 2.59 10.59 -1.10
N GLY A 100 3.31 9.57 -0.64
CA GLY A 100 4.02 8.63 -1.50
C GLY A 100 3.20 7.37 -1.72
N TYR A 101 3.13 6.87 -2.96
CA TYR A 101 2.49 5.60 -3.26
C TYR A 101 3.04 4.96 -4.53
N ASP A 102 3.42 3.69 -4.47
CA ASP A 102 4.03 2.93 -5.58
C ASP A 102 3.26 3.03 -6.90
N ILE A 103 1.93 2.96 -6.79
CA ILE A 103 1.00 3.01 -7.93
C ILE A 103 0.19 4.30 -7.93
N LYS A 104 0.81 5.43 -7.54
CA LYS A 104 0.16 6.76 -7.51
C LYS A 104 -0.60 7.09 -8.78
N CYS A 105 -0.08 6.76 -9.96
CA CYS A 105 -0.73 7.04 -11.24
C CYS A 105 -2.08 6.34 -11.43
N LEU A 106 -2.27 5.15 -10.87
CA LEU A 106 -3.56 4.47 -10.83
C LEU A 106 -4.42 5.06 -9.72
N PHE A 107 -3.84 5.21 -8.53
CA PHE A 107 -4.56 5.67 -7.35
C PHE A 107 -5.15 7.07 -7.53
N GLU A 108 -4.45 7.98 -8.21
CA GLU A 108 -4.96 9.32 -8.56
C GLU A 108 -6.23 9.25 -9.41
N LYS A 109 -6.30 8.34 -10.39
CA LYS A 109 -7.52 8.12 -11.18
C LYS A 109 -8.68 7.57 -10.34
N ILE A 110 -8.36 6.76 -9.33
CA ILE A 110 -9.36 6.21 -8.41
C ILE A 110 -9.88 7.32 -7.50
N VAL A 111 -8.98 8.13 -6.93
CA VAL A 111 -9.35 9.28 -6.09
C VAL A 111 -10.20 10.28 -6.86
N SER A 112 -9.87 10.59 -8.12
CA SER A 112 -10.63 11.53 -8.94
C SER A 112 -12.05 11.04 -9.27
N ARG A 113 -12.29 9.72 -9.27
CA ARG A 113 -13.61 9.10 -9.45
C ARG A 113 -14.37 8.86 -8.14
N SER A 114 -13.71 9.06 -7.00
CA SER A 114 -14.29 8.85 -5.69
C SER A 114 -14.99 10.11 -5.16
N SER A 115 -15.77 9.96 -4.10
CA SER A 115 -16.34 11.08 -3.35
C SER A 115 -15.29 12.01 -2.72
N LEU A 116 -14.03 11.58 -2.66
CA LEU A 116 -12.92 12.36 -2.07
C LEU A 116 -12.35 13.42 -3.02
N SER A 117 -12.65 13.35 -4.33
CA SER A 117 -12.03 14.21 -5.34
C SER A 117 -12.12 15.70 -5.02
N SER A 118 -13.32 16.20 -4.68
CA SER A 118 -13.53 17.62 -4.37
C SER A 118 -12.70 18.09 -3.18
N THR A 119 -12.62 17.26 -2.14
CA THR A 119 -11.90 17.60 -0.91
C THR A 119 -10.39 17.52 -1.12
N VAL A 120 -9.91 16.55 -1.91
CA VAL A 120 -8.49 16.45 -2.33
C VAL A 120 -8.07 17.70 -3.10
N HIS A 121 -8.90 18.15 -4.05
CA HIS A 121 -8.64 19.40 -4.78
C HIS A 121 -8.67 20.63 -3.88
N GLN A 122 -9.67 20.74 -2.99
CA GLN A 122 -9.81 21.87 -2.08
C GLN A 122 -8.64 22.00 -1.11
N LEU A 123 -8.16 20.87 -0.57
CA LEU A 123 -7.03 20.85 0.36
C LEU A 123 -5.67 20.93 -0.35
N GLY A 124 -5.62 20.84 -1.68
CA GLY A 124 -4.37 20.85 -2.43
C GLY A 124 -3.50 19.62 -2.13
N ILE A 125 -4.12 18.45 -1.96
CA ILE A 125 -3.41 17.20 -1.70
C ILE A 125 -2.90 16.62 -3.01
N ASP A 126 -1.67 16.14 -2.98
CA ASP A 126 -1.00 15.60 -4.16
C ASP A 126 -0.20 14.34 -3.82
N GLY A 127 0.16 13.57 -4.85
CA GLY A 127 0.85 12.31 -4.70
C GLY A 127 2.12 12.21 -5.53
N VAL A 128 3.07 11.42 -5.06
CA VAL A 128 4.28 11.04 -5.78
C VAL A 128 4.46 9.52 -5.79
N VAL A 129 5.22 9.02 -6.76
CA VAL A 129 5.80 7.68 -6.68
C VAL A 129 7.16 7.82 -6.01
N ASN A 130 7.48 6.89 -5.12
CA ASN A 130 8.76 6.83 -4.43
C ASN A 130 9.94 6.64 -5.41
N GLY A 131 11.13 7.02 -4.95
CA GLY A 131 12.31 7.18 -5.78
C GLY A 131 12.79 5.89 -6.43
N PHE A 132 12.58 4.75 -5.79
CA PHE A 132 12.92 3.45 -6.36
C PHE A 132 11.90 3.04 -7.42
N HIS A 133 10.62 2.99 -7.07
CA HIS A 133 9.62 2.43 -7.96
C HIS A 133 9.31 3.33 -9.15
N VAL A 134 9.49 4.66 -9.04
CA VAL A 134 9.24 5.60 -10.14
C VAL A 134 10.05 5.26 -11.40
N HIS A 135 11.22 4.63 -11.27
CA HIS A 135 12.04 4.19 -12.41
C HIS A 135 11.46 2.98 -13.15
N ALA A 136 10.59 2.20 -12.50
CA ALA A 136 9.85 1.11 -13.14
C ALA A 136 8.59 1.61 -13.90
N HIS A 137 8.19 2.86 -13.69
CA HIS A 137 7.06 3.47 -14.40
C HIS A 137 7.44 3.92 -15.81
N ASN A 138 6.42 4.08 -16.66
CA ASN A 138 6.64 4.46 -18.05
C ASN A 138 7.31 5.83 -18.19
N ARG A 139 8.42 5.84 -18.95
CA ARG A 139 9.16 7.03 -19.39
C ARG A 139 8.73 7.56 -20.77
N SER A 140 7.86 6.81 -21.49
CA SER A 140 7.67 6.98 -22.93
C SER A 140 7.10 8.33 -23.36
N ILE A 141 7.71 8.91 -24.39
CA ILE A 141 7.30 10.14 -25.09
C ILE A 141 6.47 9.74 -26.31
N VAL A 142 5.21 9.34 -26.11
CA VAL A 142 4.23 9.32 -27.20
C VAL A 142 3.07 10.20 -26.77
N VAL A 143 3.03 11.39 -27.39
CA VAL A 143 2.25 12.58 -26.99
C VAL A 143 0.74 12.36 -26.98
N SER A 144 0.25 11.21 -27.45
CA SER A 144 -1.17 11.07 -27.77
C SER A 144 -2.05 10.35 -26.76
N LEU A 145 -1.56 9.78 -25.64
CA LEU A 145 -2.45 9.43 -24.49
C LEU A 145 -1.75 8.85 -23.24
N HIS A 146 -0.42 8.95 -23.13
CA HIS A 146 0.32 8.23 -22.08
C HIS A 146 1.10 9.20 -21.16
N HIS A 147 0.68 9.28 -19.90
CA HIS A 147 1.34 10.08 -18.86
C HIS A 147 2.81 9.70 -18.76
N LEU A 148 3.70 10.71 -18.77
CA LEU A 148 5.11 10.61 -18.42
C LEU A 148 5.23 10.31 -16.92
N CYS A 149 4.74 9.15 -16.48
CA CYS A 149 4.54 8.83 -15.07
C CYS A 149 5.84 8.98 -14.29
N GLN A 150 6.97 8.52 -14.86
CA GLN A 150 8.27 8.67 -14.22
C GLN A 150 8.65 10.13 -13.98
N VAL A 151 8.32 11.06 -14.90
CA VAL A 151 8.72 12.48 -14.79
C VAL A 151 7.69 13.28 -14.00
N GLN A 152 6.40 13.05 -14.24
CA GLN A 152 5.30 13.78 -13.59
C GLN A 152 5.15 13.43 -12.11
N HIS A 153 5.46 12.19 -11.73
CA HIS A 153 5.24 11.68 -10.38
C HIS A 153 6.52 11.47 -9.58
N HIS A 154 7.69 11.81 -10.11
CA HIS A 154 8.92 11.72 -9.33
C HIS A 154 8.90 12.69 -8.16
N CYS A 155 9.19 12.19 -6.96
CA CYS A 155 9.38 13.01 -5.76
C CYS A 155 10.33 14.21 -5.98
N LYS A 156 11.41 14.04 -6.75
CA LYS A 156 12.40 15.10 -7.04
C LYS A 156 11.86 16.29 -7.84
N TYR A 157 10.81 16.07 -8.62
CA TYR A 157 10.21 17.12 -9.45
C TYR A 157 8.96 17.74 -8.79
N LYS A 158 8.59 17.28 -7.59
CA LYS A 158 7.40 17.74 -6.90
C LYS A 158 7.72 18.80 -5.85
N VAL A 159 7.17 20.00 -6.04
CA VAL A 159 7.25 21.06 -5.02
C VAL A 159 6.56 20.59 -3.74
N GLY A 160 7.23 20.73 -2.60
CA GLY A 160 6.73 20.28 -1.30
C GLY A 160 7.24 18.91 -0.84
N ALA A 161 7.74 18.07 -1.76
CA ALA A 161 8.29 16.74 -1.42
C ALA A 161 9.64 16.83 -0.69
N GLY A 162 10.40 17.91 -0.89
CA GLY A 162 11.71 18.10 -0.30
C GLY A 162 12.74 17.11 -0.86
N LYS A 163 13.64 16.61 0.00
CA LYS A 163 14.65 15.59 -0.35
C LYS A 163 14.19 14.16 -0.01
N GLU A 164 12.91 13.99 0.31
CA GLU A 164 12.33 12.69 0.68
C GLU A 164 12.31 11.75 -0.54
N ASP A 165 12.75 10.51 -0.34
CA ASP A 165 12.68 9.45 -1.34
C ASP A 165 11.34 8.70 -1.33
N PHE A 166 10.56 8.85 -0.24
CA PHE A 166 9.28 8.19 0.02
C PHE A 166 9.39 6.66 0.18
N GLU A 167 10.56 6.15 0.57
CA GLU A 167 10.83 4.71 0.81
C GLU A 167 10.67 4.32 2.31
N THR A 168 10.01 5.19 3.08
CA THR A 168 9.95 5.06 4.54
C THR A 168 9.04 3.91 5.00
N CYS A 169 8.00 3.58 4.23
CA CYS A 169 7.14 2.44 4.51
C CYS A 169 7.91 1.11 4.38
N GLU A 170 8.75 0.98 3.36
CA GLU A 170 9.55 -0.21 3.05
C GLU A 170 10.54 -0.49 4.18
N ARG A 171 11.22 0.56 4.68
CA ARG A 171 12.10 0.47 5.84
C ARG A 171 11.34 0.03 7.09
N MET A 172 10.15 0.60 7.33
CA MET A 172 9.30 0.21 8.45
C MET A 172 8.82 -1.24 8.35
N PHE A 173 8.42 -1.69 7.15
CA PHE A 173 8.04 -3.09 6.95
C PHE A 173 9.20 -4.04 7.22
N SER A 174 10.40 -3.67 6.77
CA SER A 174 11.62 -4.42 7.06
C SER A 174 11.88 -4.54 8.57
N GLU A 175 11.78 -3.45 9.31
CA GLU A 175 11.91 -3.42 10.78
C GLU A 175 10.83 -4.30 11.45
N SER A 176 9.59 -4.27 10.97
CA SER A 176 8.46 -5.02 11.54
C SER A 176 8.53 -6.54 11.31
N ASN A 177 9.41 -7.03 10.44
CA ASN A 177 9.55 -8.47 10.20
C ASN A 177 9.97 -9.24 11.47
N VAL A 178 10.55 -8.56 12.47
CA VAL A 178 10.91 -9.19 13.75
C VAL A 178 9.70 -9.73 14.50
N VAL A 179 8.53 -9.10 14.38
CA VAL A 179 7.28 -9.54 15.03
C VAL A 179 6.39 -10.40 14.11
N ALA A 180 6.76 -10.54 12.83
CA ALA A 180 5.96 -11.29 11.86
C ALA A 180 5.66 -12.74 12.30
N PRO A 181 6.62 -13.54 12.81
CA PRO A 181 6.34 -14.92 13.23
C PRO A 181 5.33 -15.02 14.37
N GLU A 182 5.36 -14.06 15.29
CA GLU A 182 4.47 -14.00 16.46
C GLU A 182 3.04 -13.66 16.05
N ILE A 183 2.88 -12.65 15.18
CA ILE A 183 1.55 -12.16 14.78
C ILE A 183 0.85 -12.99 13.72
N CYS A 184 1.56 -13.88 13.01
CA CYS A 184 0.97 -14.70 11.93
C CYS A 184 -0.12 -15.65 12.44
N ASN A 185 0.07 -16.24 13.64
CA ASN A 185 -0.83 -17.23 14.22
C ASN A 185 -1.48 -16.75 15.53
N ALA A 186 -1.29 -15.49 15.88
CA ALA A 186 -1.89 -14.89 17.06
C ALA A 186 -3.41 -14.66 16.87
N SER A 187 -4.15 -14.73 17.96
CA SER A 187 -5.52 -14.18 18.00
C SER A 187 -5.50 -12.69 17.65
N GLU A 188 -6.63 -12.14 17.19
CA GLU A 188 -6.75 -10.70 16.87
C GLU A 188 -6.26 -9.78 18.01
N PHE A 189 -6.65 -10.07 19.26
CA PHE A 189 -6.22 -9.30 20.42
C PHE A 189 -4.69 -9.26 20.59
N HIS A 190 -4.05 -10.43 20.67
CA HIS A 190 -2.59 -10.51 20.82
C HIS A 190 -1.83 -9.91 19.63
N ARG A 191 -2.35 -10.08 18.41
CA ARG A 191 -1.78 -9.43 17.22
C ARG A 191 -1.78 -7.90 17.37
N HIS A 192 -2.90 -7.31 17.78
CA HIS A 192 -2.98 -5.86 17.99
C HIS A 192 -2.09 -5.41 19.14
N GLN A 193 -2.00 -6.16 20.24
CA GLN A 193 -1.10 -5.86 21.35
C GLN A 193 0.36 -5.82 20.90
N VAL A 194 0.82 -6.84 20.18
CA VAL A 194 2.22 -6.93 19.70
C VAL A 194 2.53 -5.81 18.69
N LEU A 195 1.61 -5.53 17.77
CA LEU A 195 1.78 -4.45 16.80
C LEU A 195 1.80 -3.07 17.49
N ASP A 196 0.90 -2.83 18.44
CA ASP A 196 0.85 -1.58 19.20
C ASP A 196 2.15 -1.36 19.98
N GLU A 197 2.62 -2.37 20.72
CA GLU A 197 3.85 -2.29 21.49
C GLU A 197 5.07 -2.04 20.58
N HIS A 198 5.19 -2.80 19.49
CA HIS A 198 6.29 -2.67 18.54
C HIS A 198 6.36 -1.26 17.92
N PHE A 199 5.24 -0.77 17.38
CA PHE A 199 5.23 0.53 16.71
C PHE A 199 5.25 1.70 17.69
N ARG A 200 4.70 1.55 18.90
CA ARG A 200 4.84 2.55 19.96
C ARG A 200 6.31 2.71 20.34
N PHE A 201 7.04 1.61 20.53
CA PHE A 201 8.47 1.66 20.84
C PHE A 201 9.27 2.25 19.68
N SER A 202 9.06 1.77 18.44
CA SER A 202 9.72 2.32 17.25
C SER A 202 9.47 3.82 17.11
N ASN A 203 8.22 4.27 17.30
CA ASN A 203 7.90 5.70 17.29
C ASN A 203 8.67 6.49 18.34
N LEU A 204 8.76 5.99 19.59
CA LEU A 204 9.54 6.66 20.65
C LEU A 204 11.02 6.81 20.26
N ASP A 205 11.62 5.76 19.68
CA ASP A 205 13.00 5.81 19.20
C ASP A 205 13.19 6.82 18.06
N LYS A 206 12.27 6.87 17.09
CA LYS A 206 12.31 7.88 16.02
C LYS A 206 12.14 9.29 16.61
N TYR A 207 11.21 9.48 17.55
CA TYR A 207 11.00 10.77 18.23
C TYR A 207 12.25 11.23 19.00
N ALA A 208 12.89 10.33 19.75
CA ALA A 208 14.14 10.65 20.44
C ALA A 208 15.24 11.05 19.46
N SER A 209 15.33 10.35 18.33
CA SER A 209 16.32 10.62 17.27
C SER A 209 16.09 11.97 16.55
N LEU A 210 14.87 12.50 16.54
CA LEU A 210 14.59 13.84 15.98
C LEU A 210 15.26 14.95 16.78
N SER A 211 15.47 14.78 18.08
CA SER A 211 16.12 15.79 18.93
C SER A 211 17.60 15.99 18.59
N THR A 212 18.26 14.97 18.05
CA THR A 212 19.66 15.02 17.63
C THR A 212 19.88 15.88 16.38
N LEU A 213 18.81 16.20 15.64
CA LEU A 213 18.88 17.07 14.46
C LEU A 213 18.97 18.57 14.81
N PHE A 214 18.71 18.94 16.07
CA PHE A 214 18.78 20.34 16.55
C PHE A 214 20.09 20.68 17.28
N TYR A 215 21.06 19.75 17.36
CA TYR A 215 22.37 19.93 17.99
C TYR A 215 23.53 19.86 16.97
N ILE A 216 23.37 20.54 15.83
CA ILE A 216 24.47 20.80 14.90
C ILE A 216 24.40 22.28 14.52
N ASP A 217 24.99 23.12 15.37
CA ASP A 217 25.45 24.48 15.06
C ASP A 217 26.92 24.44 14.62
#